data_AF-A0A7V3SU84-F1
#
_entry.id   AF-A0A7V3SU84-F1
#
_cell.length_a   1.000
_cell.length_b   1.000
_cell.length_c   1.000
_cell.angle_alpha   90.00
_cell.angle_beta   90.00
_cell.angle_gamma   90.00
#
_symmetry.space_group_name_H-M   'P 1'
#
loop_
_entity.id
_entity.type
_entity.pdbx_description
1 polymer ?
#
loop_
_entity_poly.entity_id
_entity_poly.type
_entity_poly.pdbx_seq_one_letter_code
_entity_poly.pdbx_strand_id
1 'polypeptide(L)' 'MIDRYTRPEMKKIWDLETKYQKWLDVEIAVCEAWAEIGEIPIDAVNIIKDKAKYDIKKIDEIEKVV' A
#
# COMPACT_ATOMS: atom_id res chain seq x y z
N MET A 1 -9.80 13.85 8.90
CA MET A 1 -9.78 14.74 10.09
C MET A 1 -10.31 16.11 9.72
N ILE A 2 -10.84 16.89 10.66
CA ILE A 2 -11.38 18.24 10.39
C ILE A 2 -10.21 19.22 10.22
N ASP A 3 -10.18 19.95 9.10
CA ASP A 3 -9.09 20.86 8.73
C ASP A 3 -8.80 21.91 9.81
N ARG A 4 -9.83 22.39 10.52
CA ARG A 4 -9.71 23.40 11.58
C ARG A 4 -8.78 23.00 12.72
N TYR A 5 -8.66 21.71 13.03
CA TYR A 5 -7.90 21.21 14.20
C TYR A 5 -6.69 20.36 13.81
N THR A 6 -6.46 20.16 12.51
CA THR A 6 -5.46 19.23 12.03
C THR A 6 -4.24 19.97 11.52
N ARG A 7 -3.05 19.61 12.03
CA ARG A 7 -1.80 20.10 11.46
C ARG A 7 -1.56 19.46 10.09
N PRO A 8 -1.04 20.20 9.09
CA PRO A 8 -0.79 19.67 7.75
C PRO A 8 0.02 18.36 7.74
N GLU A 9 1.02 18.25 8.61
CA GLU A 9 1.83 17.04 8.77
C GLU A 9 1.00 15.82 9.21
N MET A 10 0.14 15.99 10.21
CA MET A 10 -0.76 14.93 10.67
C MET A 10 -1.80 14.59 9.61
N LYS A 11 -2.33 15.58 8.89
CA LYS A 11 -3.27 15.32 7.78
C LYS A 11 -2.62 14.43 6.72
N LYS A 12 -1.36 14.69 6.37
CA LYS A 12 -0.62 13.91 5.37
C LYS A 12 -0.42 12.46 5.80
N ILE A 13 -0.02 12.21 7.05
CA ILE A 13 0.18 10.84 7.57
C ILE A 13 -1.11 10.02 7.50
N TRP A 14 -2.23 10.65 7.83
CA TRP A 14 -3.55 10.00 7.86
C TRP A 14 -4.32 10.11 6.53
N ASP A 15 -3.67 10.56 5.46
CA ASP A 15 -4.28 10.63 4.15
C ASP A 15 -4.46 9.23 3.54
N LEU A 16 -5.46 9.06 2.67
CA LEU A 16 -5.76 7.77 2.05
C LEU A 16 -4.61 7.28 1.16
N GLU A 17 -3.94 8.19 0.45
CA GLU A 17 -2.76 7.84 -0.35
C GLU A 17 -1.66 7.26 0.53
N THR A 18 -1.36 7.92 1.65
CA THR A 18 -0.34 7.43 2.60
C THR A 18 -0.76 6.11 3.23
N LYS A 19 -2.04 5.92 3.56
CA LYS A 19 -2.57 4.66 4.09
C LYS A 19 -2.35 3.51 3.10
N TYR A 20 -2.77 3.67 1.84
CA TYR A 20 -2.64 2.62 0.82
C TYR A 20 -1.18 2.36 0.43
N GLN A 21 -0.34 3.41 0.40
CA GLN A 21 1.09 3.23 0.24
C GLN A 21 1.67 2.35 1.36
N LYS A 22 1.30 2.62 2.62
CA LYS A 22 1.80 1.85 3.76
C LYS A 22 1.31 0.40 3.73
N TRP A 23 0.10 0.15 3.27
CA TRP A 23 -0.38 -1.21 3.04
C TRP A 23 0.43 -1.92 1.97
N LEU A 24 0.68 -1.26 0.83
CA LEU A 24 1.52 -1.82 -0.21
C LEU A 24 2.95 -2.12 0.28
N ASP A 25 3.54 -1.21 1.06
CA ASP A 25 4.88 -1.40 1.63
C ASP A 25 4.94 -2.67 2.52
N VAL A 26 3.90 -2.91 3.33
CA VAL A 26 3.80 -4.10 4.19
C VAL A 26 3.65 -5.38 3.37
N GLU A 27 2.79 -5.38 2.36
CA GLU A 27 2.59 -6.55 1.49
C GLU A 27 3.88 -6.92 0.74
N ILE A 28 4.62 -5.92 0.25
CA ILE A 28 5.93 -6.15 -0.39
C ILE A 28 6.91 -6.75 0.62
N ALA A 29 6.97 -6.25 1.85
CA ALA A 29 7.85 -6.79 2.89
C ALA A 29 7.52 -8.24 3.23
N VAL A 30 6.23 -8.62 3.21
CA VAL A 30 5.82 -10.02 3.35
C VAL A 30 6.34 -10.84 2.17
N CYS A 31 6.17 -10.38 0.94
CA CYS A 31 6.71 -11.08 -0.23
C CYS A 31 8.25 -11.24 -0.17
N GLU A 32 8.97 -10.22 0.29
CA GLU A 32 10.42 -10.31 0.51
C GLU A 32 10.77 -11.42 1.51
N ALA A 33 10.12 -11.46 2.66
CA ALA A 33 10.34 -12.49 3.66
C ALA A 33 10.02 -13.89 3.12
N TRP A 34 8.94 -14.02 2.32
CA TRP A 34 8.58 -15.28 1.66
C TRP A 34 9.62 -15.73 0.63
N ALA A 35 10.26 -14.79 -0.08
CA ALA A 35 11.34 -15.12 -1.00
C ALA A 35 12.61 -15.54 -0.26
N GLU A 36 12.92 -14.93 0.89
CA GLU A 36 14.07 -15.31 1.71
C GLU A 36 13.95 -16.76 2.24
N ILE A 37 12.75 -17.19 2.61
CA ILE A 37 12.50 -18.58 3.06
C ILE A 37 12.31 -19.57 1.89
N GLY A 38 12.28 -19.09 0.64
CA GLY A 38 12.21 -19.92 -0.56
C GLY A 38 10.80 -20.36 -0.98
N GLU A 39 9.75 -19.78 -0.41
CA GLU A 39 8.35 -20.07 -0.80
C GLU A 39 7.99 -19.44 -2.15
N ILE A 40 8.61 -18.30 -2.49
CA ILE A 40 8.45 -17.65 -3.80
C ILE A 40 9.80 -17.31 -4.44
N PRO A 41 9.89 -17.26 -5.79
CA PRO A 41 11.11 -16.84 -6.45
C PRO A 41 11.45 -15.37 -6.15
N ILE A 42 12.73 -15.07 -5.92
CA ILE A 42 13.22 -13.69 -5.70
C ILE A 42 12.88 -12.76 -6.88
N ASP A 43 12.88 -13.29 -8.11
CA ASP A 43 12.52 -12.55 -9.31
C ASP A 43 11.05 -12.11 -9.30
N ALA A 44 10.16 -12.88 -8.66
CA ALA A 44 8.77 -12.50 -8.51
C ALA A 44 8.64 -11.26 -7.62
N VAL A 45 9.41 -11.17 -6.54
CA VAL A 45 9.44 -9.98 -5.66
C VAL A 45 9.92 -8.75 -6.40
N ASN A 46 10.96 -8.88 -7.24
CA ASN A 46 11.46 -7.77 -8.05
C ASN A 46 10.38 -7.26 -9.02
N ILE A 47 9.68 -8.18 -9.69
CA ILE A 47 8.56 -7.82 -10.58
C ILE A 47 7.44 -7.13 -9.81
N ILE A 48 7.10 -7.62 -8.60
CA ILE A 48 6.08 -7.02 -7.74
C ILE A 48 6.49 -5.59 -7.38
N LYS A 49 7.72 -5.35 -6.92
CA LYS A 49 8.20 -4.00 -6.60
C LYS A 49 8.13 -3.03 -7.77
N ASP A 50 8.50 -3.47 -8.97
CA ASP A 50 8.53 -2.61 -10.15
C ASP A 50 7.13 -2.26 -10.67
N LYS A 51 6.16 -3.17 -10.51
CA LYS A 51 4.83 -3.06 -11.12
C LYS A 51 3.73 -2.70 -10.14
N ALA A 52 3.89 -2.97 -8.84
CA ALA A 52 2.81 -2.80 -7.88
C ALA A 52 2.45 -1.32 -7.74
N LYS A 53 1.20 -1.03 -8.06
CA LYS A 53 0.60 0.30 -7.98
C LYS A 53 -0.85 0.12 -7.55
N TYR A 54 -1.35 1.07 -6.79
CA TYR A 54 -2.75 1.15 -6.43
C TYR A 54 -3.40 2.36 -7.08
N ASP A 55 -4.72 2.27 -7.26
CA ASP A 55 -5.55 3.37 -7.74
C ASP A 55 -6.70 3.53 -6.74
N ILE A 56 -6.70 4.66 -6.04
CA ILE A 56 -7.68 4.97 -4.99
C ILE A 56 -9.10 4.94 -5.53
N LYS A 57 -9.32 5.38 -6.79
CA LYS A 57 -10.65 5.38 -7.39
C LYS A 57 -11.15 3.97 -7.64
N LYS A 58 -10.28 3.10 -8.15
CA LYS A 58 -10.63 1.69 -8.37
C LYS A 58 -10.90 0.96 -7.04
N ILE A 59 -10.13 1.28 -6.00
CA ILE A 59 -10.36 0.71 -4.67
C ILE A 59 -11.75 1.13 -4.16
N ASP A 60 -12.08 2.43 -4.22
CA ASP A 60 -13.40 2.94 -3.80
C ASP A 60 -14.54 2.35 -4.63
N GLU A 61 -14.33 2.09 -5.93
CA GLU A 61 -15.31 1.39 -6.78
C GLU A 61 -15.53 -0.06 -6.34
N ILE A 62 -14.47 -0.79 -6.01
CA ILE A 62 -14.54 -2.18 -5.55
C ILE A 62 -15.21 -2.25 -4.16
N GLU A 63 -14.83 -1.37 -3.23
CA GLU A 63 -15.37 -1.32 -1.88
C GLU A 63 -16.88 -1.01 -1.82
N LYS A 64 -17.47 -0.41 -2.87
CA LYS A 64 -18.92 -0.16 -2.95
C LYS A 64 -19.76 -1.39 -3.29
N VAL A 65 -19.14 -2.43 -3.84
CA VAL A 65 -19.84 -3.63 -4.32
C VAL A 65 -19.74 -4.78 -3.31
N VAL A 66 -18.81 -4.68 -2.36
CA VAL A 66 -18.60 -5.63 -1.24
C VAL A 66 -19.50 -5.28 -0.07
#